data_AF-A0A0P7CC98-F1
#
_entry.id   AF-A0A0P7CC98-F1
#
_cell.length_a   1.000
_cell.length_b   1.000
_cell.length_c   1.000
_cell.angle_alpha   90.00
_cell.angle_beta   90.00
_cell.angle_gamma   90.00
#
_symmetry.space_group_name_H-M   'P 1'
#
loop_
_entity.id
_entity.type
_entity.pdbx_description
1 polymer ?
#
loop_
_entity_poly.entity_id
_entity_poly.type
_entity_poly.pdbx_seq_one_letter_code
_entity_poly.pdbx_strand_id
1 'polypeptide(L)'
;MTAAPPAQSGERTEEPPAAATGRGGLGARDRHLVRLVCLASSGATEALAARVREVLEREEIGLGDLLEFVLHYAVYAGWPRGSELEAIVRLQWASVHGEGSEHRATWPALESDTPLNEETTRERVRAGEEAFRTVNRVEAPCPDSPFVEAGMLAFVFGHVWRRPGLTVRERRLVAISACASAGAVHPLRHHLRSALASSDLSTADLRELIAEIDGRVPAMATAALRDGLRDGRPDRPRGPDHH
;
A
#
# COMPACT_ATOMS: atom_id res chain seq x y z
N MET A 1 -3.91 3.43 57.33
CA MET A 1 -4.27 3.63 55.90
C MET A 1 -3.09 4.29 55.24
N THR A 2 -2.23 3.50 54.59
CA THR A 2 -0.98 3.97 53.97
C THR A 2 -1.19 3.97 52.46
N ALA A 3 -1.11 5.14 51.82
CA ALA A 3 -1.37 5.32 50.40
C ALA A 3 -0.22 4.73 49.56
N ALA A 4 -0.58 3.97 48.52
CA ALA A 4 0.36 3.46 47.52
C ALA A 4 0.77 4.57 46.52
N PRO A 5 1.98 4.53 45.94
CA PRO A 5 2.43 5.54 44.97
C PRO A 5 1.84 5.26 43.57
N PRO A 6 1.74 6.28 42.70
CA PRO A 6 1.17 6.12 41.37
C PRO A 6 2.15 5.38 40.44
N ALA A 7 1.58 4.52 39.60
CA ALA A 7 2.30 3.81 38.53
C ALA A 7 2.74 4.80 37.45
N GLN A 8 4.04 4.82 37.13
CA GLN A 8 4.57 5.55 35.98
C GLN A 8 4.24 4.78 34.71
N SER A 9 3.31 5.32 33.93
CA SER A 9 3.04 4.91 32.55
C SER A 9 4.23 5.32 31.69
N GLY A 10 5.06 4.35 31.32
CA GLY A 10 6.13 4.55 30.34
C GLY A 10 5.51 4.78 28.96
N GLU A 11 5.46 6.03 28.52
CA GLU A 11 5.24 6.36 27.11
C GLU A 11 6.43 5.80 26.32
N ARG A 12 6.20 4.68 25.62
CA ARG A 12 7.11 4.25 24.55
C ARG A 12 6.89 5.21 23.40
N THR A 13 7.79 6.19 23.27
CA THR A 13 7.92 7.00 22.07
C THR A 13 8.30 6.04 20.93
N GLU A 14 7.35 5.68 20.08
CA GLU A 14 7.65 5.00 18.82
C GLU A 14 8.44 5.98 17.94
N GLU A 15 9.72 5.67 17.73
CA GLU A 15 10.55 6.35 16.73
C GLU A 15 9.95 6.15 15.33
N PRO A 16 9.90 7.19 14.48
CA PRO A 16 9.46 7.04 13.10
C PRO A 16 10.40 6.06 12.37
N PRO A 17 9.87 5.19 11.48
CA PRO A 17 10.69 4.20 10.81
C PRO A 17 11.80 4.88 10.01
N ALA A 18 13.05 4.45 10.27
CA ALA A 18 14.24 4.96 9.62
C ALA A 18 14.08 4.92 8.09
N ALA A 19 14.39 6.04 7.43
CA ALA A 19 14.47 6.11 5.97
C ALA A 19 15.37 4.98 5.46
N ALA A 20 14.86 4.19 4.52
CA ALA A 20 15.50 2.98 4.01
C ALA A 20 16.91 3.28 3.45
N THR A 21 17.92 3.02 4.27
CA THR A 21 19.33 2.97 3.86
C THR A 21 19.68 1.53 3.50
N GLY A 22 19.08 1.03 2.42
CA GLY A 22 19.32 -0.32 1.91
C GLY A 22 19.72 -0.28 0.43
N ARG A 23 20.66 -1.14 0.02
CA ARG A 23 21.03 -1.36 -1.39
C ARG A 23 19.74 -1.60 -2.19
N GLY A 24 19.45 -0.75 -3.18
CA GLY A 24 18.17 -0.73 -3.88
C GLY A 24 17.75 -2.06 -4.50
N GLY A 25 16.44 -2.28 -4.64
CA GLY A 25 15.82 -3.50 -5.13
C GLY A 25 14.60 -3.92 -4.30
N LEU A 26 13.73 -4.75 -4.86
CA LEU A 26 12.55 -5.26 -4.15
C LEU A 26 12.93 -6.39 -3.19
N GLY A 27 12.55 -6.24 -1.93
CA GLY A 27 12.66 -7.31 -0.92
C GLY A 27 11.66 -8.45 -1.17
N ALA A 28 11.76 -9.53 -0.39
CA ALA A 28 10.82 -10.65 -0.49
C ALA A 28 9.37 -10.19 -0.28
N ARG A 29 9.12 -9.48 0.84
CA ARG A 29 7.80 -8.94 1.19
C ARG A 29 7.22 -8.02 0.11
N ASP A 30 8.04 -7.12 -0.45
CA ASP A 30 7.65 -6.26 -1.60
C ASP A 30 7.11 -7.12 -2.76
N ARG A 31 7.81 -8.20 -3.11
CA ARG A 31 7.39 -9.11 -4.20
C ARG A 31 6.12 -9.87 -3.87
N HIS A 32 5.90 -10.27 -2.62
CA HIS A 32 4.65 -10.92 -2.22
C HIS A 32 3.46 -9.99 -2.42
N LEU A 33 3.55 -8.73 -1.96
CA LEU A 33 2.49 -7.73 -2.14
C LEU A 33 2.21 -7.46 -3.62
N VAL A 34 3.25 -7.24 -4.44
CA VAL A 34 3.11 -7.00 -5.89
C VAL A 34 2.42 -8.18 -6.58
N ARG A 35 2.81 -9.41 -6.26
CA ARG A 35 2.22 -10.62 -6.86
C ARG A 35 0.77 -10.83 -6.42
N LEU A 36 0.44 -10.53 -5.16
CA LEU A 36 -0.95 -10.56 -4.70
C LEU A 36 -1.81 -9.59 -5.50
N VAL A 37 -1.33 -8.37 -5.77
CA VAL A 37 -2.05 -7.40 -6.63
C VAL A 37 -2.30 -7.95 -8.02
N CYS A 38 -1.26 -8.47 -8.68
CA CYS A 38 -1.38 -9.02 -10.04
C CYS A 38 -2.39 -10.18 -10.08
N LEU A 39 -2.32 -11.11 -9.13
CA LEU A 39 -3.26 -12.24 -9.05
C LEU A 39 -4.69 -11.76 -8.81
N ALA A 40 -4.91 -10.87 -7.83
CA ALA A 40 -6.22 -10.30 -7.53
C ALA A 40 -6.81 -9.49 -8.69
N SER A 41 -5.98 -8.79 -9.46
CA SER A 41 -6.44 -8.02 -10.60
C SER A 41 -6.75 -8.89 -11.83
N SER A 42 -6.05 -10.02 -11.97
CA SER A 42 -6.25 -10.95 -13.09
C SER A 42 -7.51 -11.82 -12.97
N GLY A 43 -8.07 -11.95 -11.76
CA GLY A 43 -9.17 -12.89 -11.48
C GLY A 43 -8.72 -14.36 -11.41
N ALA A 44 -7.42 -14.64 -11.27
CA ALA A 44 -6.88 -15.98 -11.08
C ALA A 44 -7.14 -16.48 -9.65
N THR A 45 -8.41 -16.73 -9.31
CA THR A 45 -8.88 -16.99 -7.95
C THR A 45 -8.18 -18.16 -7.25
N GLU A 46 -7.96 -19.29 -7.94
CA GLU A 46 -7.28 -20.45 -7.37
C GLU A 46 -5.80 -20.14 -7.04
N ALA A 47 -5.09 -19.48 -7.95
CA ALA A 47 -3.71 -19.09 -7.76
C ALA A 47 -3.57 -18.01 -6.66
N LEU A 48 -4.52 -17.08 -6.59
CA LEU A 48 -4.59 -16.11 -5.49
C LEU A 48 -4.81 -16.80 -4.15
N ALA A 49 -5.76 -17.74 -4.07
CA ALA A 49 -6.02 -18.51 -2.85
C ALA A 49 -4.78 -19.30 -2.39
N ALA A 50 -4.10 -19.99 -3.31
CA ALA A 50 -2.86 -20.70 -3.00
C ALA A 50 -1.77 -19.75 -2.46
N ARG A 51 -1.61 -18.57 -3.07
CA ARG A 51 -0.64 -17.57 -2.59
C ARG A 51 -1.02 -16.98 -1.23
N VAL A 52 -2.30 -16.68 -0.99
CA VAL A 52 -2.76 -16.17 0.30
C VAL A 52 -2.53 -17.19 1.41
N ARG A 53 -2.79 -18.48 1.14
CA ARG A 53 -2.46 -19.57 2.06
C ARG A 53 -0.96 -19.63 2.35
N GLU A 54 -0.11 -19.60 1.32
CA GLU A 54 1.35 -19.66 1.46
C GLU A 54 1.89 -18.56 2.39
N VAL A 55 1.46 -17.30 2.20
CA VAL A 55 1.96 -16.18 3.02
C VAL A 55 1.45 -16.24 4.47
N LEU A 56 0.26 -16.81 4.69
CA LEU A 56 -0.28 -17.04 6.04
C LEU A 56 0.46 -18.17 6.76
N GLU A 57 0.69 -19.30 6.10
CA GLU A 57 1.39 -20.47 6.69
C GLU A 57 2.84 -20.16 7.06
N ARG A 58 3.51 -19.33 6.27
CA ARG A 58 4.89 -18.93 6.52
C ARG A 58 5.02 -17.71 7.42
N GLU A 59 3.90 -17.11 7.81
CA GLU A 59 3.85 -15.87 8.59
C GLU A 59 4.67 -14.72 7.97
N GLU A 60 4.88 -14.73 6.65
CA GLU A 60 5.60 -13.68 5.92
C GLU A 60 4.78 -12.36 5.86
N ILE A 61 3.46 -12.52 5.78
CA ILE A 61 2.47 -11.44 5.86
C ILE A 61 1.34 -11.92 6.77
N GLY A 62 1.26 -11.37 7.98
CA GLY A 62 0.23 -11.72 8.95
C GLY A 62 -1.17 -11.27 8.53
N LEU A 63 -2.20 -11.77 9.23
CA LEU A 63 -3.59 -11.43 8.92
C LEU A 63 -3.85 -9.92 8.96
N GLY A 64 -3.35 -9.21 9.98
CA GLY A 64 -3.53 -7.76 10.11
C GLY A 64 -3.01 -7.00 8.88
N ASP A 65 -1.79 -7.34 8.44
CA ASP A 65 -1.17 -6.75 7.25
C ASP A 65 -1.95 -7.07 5.98
N LEU A 66 -2.47 -8.30 5.84
CA LEU A 66 -3.31 -8.69 4.71
C LEU A 66 -4.61 -7.89 4.65
N LEU A 67 -5.21 -7.58 5.80
CA LEU A 67 -6.44 -6.78 5.85
C LEU A 67 -6.17 -5.31 5.51
N GLU A 68 -5.05 -4.75 5.96
CA GLU A 68 -4.60 -3.43 5.52
C GLU A 68 -4.27 -3.40 4.02
N PHE A 69 -3.69 -4.49 3.51
CA PHE A 69 -3.46 -4.69 2.08
C PHE A 69 -4.76 -4.74 1.28
N VAL A 70 -5.77 -5.49 1.74
CA VAL A 70 -7.10 -5.56 1.12
C VAL A 70 -7.72 -4.17 1.03
N LEU A 71 -7.73 -3.43 2.14
CA LEU A 71 -8.30 -2.09 2.20
C LEU A 71 -7.59 -1.14 1.22
N HIS A 72 -6.26 -1.13 1.24
CA HIS A 72 -5.46 -0.28 0.35
C HIS A 72 -5.61 -0.67 -1.12
N TYR A 73 -5.63 -1.97 -1.43
CA TYR A 73 -5.89 -2.48 -2.78
C TYR A 73 -7.27 -2.07 -3.29
N ALA A 74 -8.31 -2.14 -2.45
CA ALA A 74 -9.68 -1.76 -2.81
C ALA A 74 -9.80 -0.29 -3.23
N VAL A 75 -9.00 0.62 -2.66
CA VAL A 75 -8.96 2.03 -3.07
C VAL A 75 -8.54 2.20 -4.54
N TYR A 76 -7.59 1.39 -5.01
CA TYR A 76 -7.00 1.54 -6.34
C TYR A 76 -7.57 0.58 -7.40
N ALA A 77 -8.01 -0.60 -6.98
CA ALA A 77 -8.61 -1.62 -7.85
C ALA A 77 -10.15 -1.63 -7.81
N GLY A 78 -10.75 -0.86 -6.89
CA GLY A 78 -12.19 -0.77 -6.70
C GLY A 78 -12.74 -1.78 -5.69
N TRP A 79 -13.84 -1.40 -5.05
CA TRP A 79 -14.48 -2.19 -3.98
C TRP A 79 -14.87 -3.62 -4.36
N PRO A 80 -15.39 -3.90 -5.58
CA PRO A 80 -15.70 -5.27 -5.98
C PRO A 80 -14.49 -6.21 -5.95
N ARG A 81 -13.32 -5.73 -6.43
CA ARG A 81 -12.07 -6.51 -6.38
C ARG A 81 -11.54 -6.67 -4.97
N GLY A 82 -11.65 -5.64 -4.14
CA GLY A 82 -11.32 -5.73 -2.71
C GLY A 82 -12.16 -6.77 -1.97
N SER A 83 -13.46 -6.81 -2.27
CA SER A 83 -14.40 -7.76 -1.66
C SER A 83 -14.11 -9.21 -2.06
N GLU A 84 -13.73 -9.46 -3.32
CA GLU A 84 -13.29 -10.77 -3.78
C GLU A 84 -12.03 -11.24 -3.04
N LEU A 85 -11.03 -10.37 -2.92
CA LEU A 85 -9.79 -10.66 -2.19
C LEU A 85 -10.04 -10.91 -0.70
N GLU A 86 -10.85 -10.08 -0.04
CA GLU A 86 -11.24 -10.25 1.37
C GLU A 86 -11.88 -11.63 1.62
N ALA A 87 -12.77 -12.06 0.73
CA ALA A 87 -13.41 -13.38 0.83
C ALA A 87 -12.37 -14.51 0.76
N ILE A 88 -11.39 -14.40 -0.13
CA ILE A 88 -10.30 -15.37 -0.25
C ILE A 88 -9.43 -15.38 1.00
N VAL A 89 -9.05 -14.21 1.52
CA VAL A 89 -8.30 -14.09 2.79
C VAL A 89 -9.03 -14.78 3.93
N ARG A 90 -10.34 -14.55 4.05
CA ARG A 90 -11.18 -15.19 5.07
C ARG A 90 -11.18 -16.71 4.97
N LEU A 91 -11.38 -17.22 3.75
CA LEU A 91 -11.42 -18.67 3.50
C LEU A 91 -10.07 -19.34 3.79
N GLN A 92 -8.96 -18.74 3.35
CA GLN A 92 -7.64 -19.34 3.56
C GLN A 92 -7.19 -19.23 5.01
N TRP A 93 -7.47 -18.11 5.69
CA TRP A 93 -7.19 -17.99 7.12
C TRP A 93 -7.91 -19.09 7.92
N ALA A 94 -9.21 -19.30 7.66
CA ALA A 94 -9.98 -20.35 8.32
C ALA A 94 -9.47 -21.75 8.01
N SER A 95 -8.95 -22.00 6.79
CA SER A 95 -8.37 -23.28 6.44
C SER A 95 -7.05 -23.54 7.16
N VAL A 96 -6.16 -22.55 7.23
CA VAL A 96 -4.85 -22.69 7.91
C VAL A 96 -5.01 -22.92 9.41
N HIS A 97 -6.04 -22.33 10.03
CA HIS A 97 -6.27 -22.40 11.48
C HIS A 97 -7.32 -23.43 11.90
N GLY A 98 -8.00 -24.07 10.94
CA GLY A 98 -9.09 -25.03 11.19
C GLY A 98 -8.68 -26.50 11.12
N GLU A 99 -7.49 -26.82 10.61
CA GLU A 99 -7.00 -28.20 10.52
C GLU A 99 -6.40 -28.63 11.87
N GLY A 100 -7.20 -29.34 12.68
CA GLY A 100 -6.75 -29.96 13.95
C GLY A 100 -7.68 -29.79 15.14
N SER A 101 -8.70 -28.93 15.06
CA SER A 101 -9.70 -28.72 16.11
C SER A 101 -11.09 -29.17 15.66
N GLU A 102 -11.81 -29.90 16.52
CA GLU A 102 -13.25 -30.18 16.33
C GLU A 102 -14.10 -28.90 16.20
N HIS A 103 -13.50 -27.75 16.52
CA HIS A 103 -14.07 -26.41 16.39
C HIS A 103 -13.53 -25.71 15.15
N ARG A 104 -14.45 -25.19 14.32
CA ARG A 104 -14.15 -24.24 13.24
C ARG A 104 -13.45 -23.02 13.84
N ALA A 105 -12.29 -22.64 13.31
CA ALA A 105 -11.60 -21.41 13.72
C ALA A 105 -12.55 -20.20 13.60
N THR A 106 -12.72 -19.47 14.69
CA THR A 106 -13.52 -18.24 14.72
C THR A 106 -12.67 -17.08 14.21
N TRP A 107 -13.24 -16.23 13.36
CA TRP A 107 -12.56 -15.02 12.90
C TRP A 107 -12.04 -14.21 14.10
N PRO A 108 -10.77 -13.78 14.10
CA PRO A 108 -10.18 -13.15 15.27
C PRO A 108 -10.83 -11.79 15.51
N ALA A 109 -10.93 -11.40 16.78
CA ALA A 109 -11.24 -10.02 17.14
C ALA A 109 -10.07 -9.15 16.68
N LEU A 110 -10.32 -8.27 15.72
CA LEU A 110 -9.33 -7.31 15.26
C LEU A 110 -9.39 -6.10 16.16
N GLU A 111 -8.27 -5.78 16.81
CA GLU A 111 -8.13 -4.51 17.53
C GLU A 111 -8.10 -3.38 16.50
N SER A 112 -9.26 -2.77 16.24
CA SER A 112 -9.38 -1.56 15.42
C SER A 112 -9.29 -0.31 16.28
N ASP A 113 -8.35 -0.27 17.23
CA ASP A 113 -8.19 0.84 18.17
C ASP A 113 -7.26 1.93 17.63
N THR A 114 -7.41 2.25 16.34
CA THR A 114 -6.67 3.37 15.78
C THR A 114 -7.40 4.67 16.15
N PRO A 115 -6.69 5.68 16.71
CA PRO A 115 -7.29 6.98 17.01
C PRO A 115 -7.96 7.65 15.79
N LEU A 116 -7.57 7.24 14.57
CA LEU A 116 -8.17 7.67 13.30
C LEU A 116 -9.68 7.40 13.21
N ASN A 117 -10.20 6.42 13.95
CA ASN A 117 -11.63 6.09 13.95
C ASN A 117 -12.47 7.10 14.77
N GLU A 118 -11.84 7.81 15.71
CA GLU A 118 -12.52 8.79 16.57
C GLU A 118 -12.51 10.20 15.98
N GLU A 119 -11.67 10.46 14.97
CA GLU A 119 -11.57 11.75 14.31
C GLU A 119 -12.91 12.18 13.70
N THR A 120 -13.21 13.47 13.78
CA THR A 120 -14.30 14.09 13.04
C THR A 120 -13.98 14.15 11.55
N THR A 121 -14.99 14.31 10.70
CA THR A 121 -14.77 14.51 9.25
C THR A 121 -13.84 15.70 8.98
N ARG A 122 -13.98 16.80 9.73
CA ARG A 122 -13.14 17.99 9.57
C ARG A 122 -11.68 17.71 9.90
N GLU A 123 -11.40 16.94 10.94
CA GLU A 123 -10.04 16.52 11.30
C GLU A 123 -9.45 15.61 10.23
N ARG A 124 -10.23 14.63 9.75
CA ARG A 124 -9.82 13.75 8.64
C ARG A 124 -9.49 14.53 7.37
N VAL A 125 -10.30 15.51 6.98
CA VAL A 125 -10.02 16.35 5.79
C VAL A 125 -8.70 17.10 5.96
N ARG A 126 -8.49 17.78 7.10
CA ARG A 126 -7.25 18.53 7.37
C ARG A 126 -6.00 17.64 7.36
N ALA A 127 -6.07 16.50 8.04
CA ALA A 127 -4.98 15.52 8.02
C ALA A 127 -4.79 14.91 6.62
N GLY A 128 -5.88 14.77 5.87
CA GLY A 128 -5.87 14.33 4.48
C GLY A 128 -5.18 15.29 3.54
N GLU A 129 -5.36 16.60 3.70
CA GLU A 129 -4.64 17.62 2.93
C GLU A 129 -3.12 17.54 3.18
N GLU A 130 -2.71 17.37 4.44
CA GLU A 130 -1.30 17.20 4.82
C GLU A 130 -0.71 15.90 4.25
N ALA A 131 -1.43 14.78 4.41
CA ALA A 131 -1.03 13.48 3.88
C ALA A 131 -0.98 13.50 2.35
N PHE A 132 -1.94 14.16 1.70
CA PHE A 132 -1.95 14.34 0.24
C PHE A 132 -0.70 15.10 -0.21
N ARG A 133 -0.36 16.23 0.42
CA ARG A 133 0.85 17.00 0.09
C ARG A 133 2.12 16.17 0.27
N THR A 134 2.21 15.44 1.38
CA THR A 134 3.37 14.61 1.72
C THR A 134 3.57 13.47 0.72
N VAL A 135 2.48 12.75 0.40
CA VAL A 135 2.50 11.60 -0.50
C VAL A 135 2.63 12.10 -1.95
N ASN A 136 1.79 13.00 -2.42
CA ASN A 136 1.75 13.34 -3.84
C ASN A 136 2.79 14.39 -4.26
N ARG A 137 3.39 15.11 -3.31
CA ARG A 137 4.38 16.17 -3.55
C ARG A 137 3.84 17.33 -4.40
N VAL A 138 2.53 17.56 -4.31
CA VAL A 138 1.80 18.67 -4.94
C VAL A 138 0.73 19.17 -3.97
N GLU A 139 0.21 20.38 -4.19
CA GLU A 139 -0.82 20.99 -3.35
C GLU A 139 -2.12 20.16 -3.33
N ALA A 140 -2.79 20.11 -2.19
CA ALA A 140 -4.06 19.42 -2.07
C ALA A 140 -5.15 20.15 -2.88
N PRO A 141 -6.05 19.41 -3.56
CA PRO A 141 -7.17 20.03 -4.24
C PRO A 141 -8.15 20.68 -3.25
N CYS A 142 -8.90 21.66 -3.73
CA CYS A 142 -9.98 22.27 -2.95
C CYS A 142 -11.06 21.21 -2.61
N PRO A 143 -11.52 21.09 -1.35
CA PRO A 143 -12.58 20.16 -0.94
C PRO A 143 -13.97 20.65 -1.37
N ASP A 144 -14.20 20.85 -2.67
CA ASP A 144 -15.42 21.46 -3.22
C ASP A 144 -16.45 20.45 -3.74
N SER A 145 -16.20 19.15 -3.58
CA SER A 145 -17.11 18.08 -3.99
C SER A 145 -17.02 16.87 -3.05
N PRO A 146 -18.05 16.01 -2.97
CA PRO A 146 -18.00 14.80 -2.15
C PRO A 146 -16.87 13.85 -2.54
N PHE A 147 -16.50 13.82 -3.82
CA PHE A 147 -15.37 13.02 -4.30
C PHE A 147 -14.06 13.49 -3.68
N VAL A 148 -13.84 14.81 -3.61
CA VAL A 148 -12.61 15.38 -3.06
C VAL A 148 -12.65 15.42 -1.53
N GLU A 149 -13.69 16.00 -0.93
CA GLU A 149 -13.80 16.16 0.53
C GLU A 149 -13.91 14.82 1.24
N ALA A 150 -14.96 14.04 0.95
CA ALA A 150 -15.25 12.82 1.69
C ALA A 150 -14.39 11.62 1.21
N GLY A 151 -14.22 11.48 -0.10
CA GLY A 151 -13.47 10.39 -0.70
C GLY A 151 -11.96 10.58 -0.60
N MET A 152 -11.43 11.55 -1.34
CA MET A 152 -9.98 11.73 -1.47
C MET A 152 -9.34 12.19 -0.17
N LEU A 153 -9.78 13.32 0.38
CA LEU A 153 -9.14 13.95 1.52
C LEU A 153 -9.54 13.27 2.83
N ALA A 154 -10.81 13.06 3.14
CA ALA A 154 -11.18 12.46 4.41
C ALA A 154 -10.86 10.95 4.49
N PHE A 155 -11.14 10.18 3.44
CA PHE A 155 -10.99 8.72 3.48
C PHE A 155 -9.63 8.23 2.95
N VAL A 156 -9.28 8.51 1.69
CA VAL A 156 -8.04 7.95 1.10
C VAL A 156 -6.81 8.48 1.82
N PHE A 157 -6.61 9.80 1.85
CA PHE A 157 -5.41 10.39 2.46
C PHE A 157 -5.57 10.65 3.96
N GLY A 158 -6.76 11.05 4.39
CA GLY A 158 -7.09 11.34 5.79
C GLY A 158 -7.29 10.12 6.66
N HIS A 159 -7.42 8.93 6.07
CA HIS A 159 -7.54 7.67 6.83
C HIS A 159 -6.60 6.60 6.26
N VAL A 160 -6.87 6.07 5.07
CA VAL A 160 -6.19 4.86 4.54
C VAL A 160 -4.66 5.00 4.49
N TRP A 161 -4.13 6.11 3.97
CA TRP A 161 -2.68 6.34 3.91
C TRP A 161 -2.00 6.58 5.27
N ARG A 162 -2.79 6.86 6.32
CA ARG A 162 -2.31 7.12 7.69
C ARG A 162 -2.40 5.89 8.59
N ARG A 163 -3.06 4.81 8.14
CA ARG A 163 -3.23 3.59 8.94
C ARG A 163 -1.89 2.86 9.16
N PRO A 164 -1.69 2.22 10.33
CA PRO A 164 -0.54 1.34 10.57
C PRO A 164 -0.63 0.06 9.73
N GLY A 165 0.35 -0.84 9.88
CA GLY A 165 0.39 -2.16 9.23
C GLY A 165 1.05 -2.19 7.85
N LEU A 166 0.88 -1.15 7.03
CA LEU A 166 1.63 -0.98 5.78
C LEU A 166 2.44 0.31 5.79
N THR A 167 3.72 0.19 5.46
CA THR A 167 4.63 1.30 5.23
C THR A 167 4.25 2.10 3.98
N VAL A 168 4.72 3.35 3.89
CA VAL A 168 4.53 4.19 2.69
C VAL A 168 5.08 3.49 1.44
N ARG A 169 6.25 2.83 1.55
CA ARG A 169 6.85 2.04 0.46
C ARG A 169 5.90 0.95 -0.04
N GLU A 170 5.35 0.15 0.86
CA GLU A 170 4.42 -0.93 0.50
C GLU A 170 3.15 -0.37 -0.13
N ARG A 171 2.59 0.71 0.43
CA ARG A 171 1.43 1.41 -0.13
C ARG A 171 1.70 1.93 -1.55
N ARG A 172 2.91 2.40 -1.85
CA ARG A 172 3.32 2.77 -3.22
C ARG A 172 3.35 1.59 -4.15
N LEU A 173 3.97 0.48 -3.74
CA LEU A 173 4.06 -0.73 -4.55
C LEU A 173 2.66 -1.26 -4.91
N VAL A 174 1.75 -1.29 -3.93
CA VAL A 174 0.36 -1.72 -4.14
C VAL A 174 -0.38 -0.74 -5.07
N ALA A 175 -0.32 0.57 -4.82
CA ALA A 175 -1.00 1.56 -5.64
C ALA A 175 -0.52 1.54 -7.10
N ILE A 176 0.81 1.52 -7.33
CA ILE A 176 1.40 1.47 -8.67
C ILE A 176 0.98 0.18 -9.38
N SER A 177 1.08 -0.97 -8.70
CA SER A 177 0.72 -2.27 -9.29
C SER A 177 -0.77 -2.37 -9.61
N ALA A 178 -1.63 -1.82 -8.76
CA ALA A 178 -3.08 -1.83 -8.95
C ALA A 178 -3.48 -0.90 -10.11
N CYS A 179 -2.96 0.33 -10.15
CA CYS A 179 -3.19 1.23 -11.27
C CYS A 179 -2.65 0.66 -12.59
N ALA A 180 -1.49 -0.01 -12.56
CA ALA A 180 -0.93 -0.68 -13.73
C ALA A 180 -1.85 -1.80 -14.22
N SER A 181 -2.33 -2.66 -13.30
CA SER A 181 -3.24 -3.76 -13.61
C SER A 181 -4.58 -3.28 -14.16
N ALA A 182 -5.11 -2.18 -13.63
CA ALA A 182 -6.35 -1.55 -14.09
C ALA A 182 -6.19 -0.76 -15.40
N GLY A 183 -4.97 -0.60 -15.94
CA GLY A 183 -4.72 0.25 -17.11
C GLY A 183 -4.96 1.75 -16.85
N ALA A 184 -4.97 2.17 -15.59
CA ALA A 184 -5.22 3.56 -15.18
C ALA A 184 -3.94 4.41 -15.35
N VAL A 185 -3.58 4.73 -16.59
CA VAL A 185 -2.28 5.34 -16.94
C VAL A 185 -2.06 6.71 -16.29
N HIS A 186 -3.09 7.55 -16.16
CA HIS A 186 -2.95 8.87 -15.55
C HIS A 186 -2.52 8.80 -14.08
N PRO A 187 -3.27 8.12 -13.17
CA PRO A 187 -2.84 7.97 -11.78
C PRO A 187 -1.55 7.13 -11.66
N LEU A 188 -1.32 6.15 -12.54
CA LEU A 188 -0.06 5.40 -12.57
C LEU A 188 1.17 6.31 -12.72
N ARG A 189 1.13 7.24 -13.69
CA ARG A 189 2.20 8.22 -13.91
C ARG A 189 2.37 9.16 -12.71
N HIS A 190 1.28 9.52 -12.06
CA HIS A 190 1.33 10.34 -10.86
C HIS A 190 2.04 9.61 -9.71
N HIS A 191 1.60 8.39 -9.36
CA HIS A 191 2.24 7.59 -8.31
C HIS A 191 3.72 7.33 -8.57
N LEU A 192 4.10 7.05 -9.83
CA LEU A 192 5.51 6.88 -10.22
C LEU A 192 6.34 8.13 -9.91
N ARG A 193 5.89 9.31 -10.36
CA ARG A 193 6.62 10.56 -10.17
C ARG A 193 6.73 10.90 -8.69
N SER A 194 5.63 10.79 -7.96
CA SER A 194 5.59 11.12 -6.54
C SER A 194 6.48 10.17 -5.73
N ALA A 195 6.52 8.86 -6.05
CA ALA A 195 7.38 7.90 -5.36
C ALA A 195 8.89 8.19 -5.55
N LEU A 196 9.28 8.67 -6.74
CA LEU A 196 10.65 9.13 -6.99
C LEU A 196 10.95 10.44 -6.27
N ALA A 197 10.04 11.42 -6.34
CA ALA A 197 10.21 12.73 -5.73
C ALA A 197 10.27 12.65 -4.19
N SER A 198 9.55 11.71 -3.59
CA SER A 198 9.58 11.45 -2.14
C SER A 198 10.70 10.50 -1.70
N SER A 199 11.41 9.87 -2.64
CA SER A 199 12.36 8.78 -2.38
C SER A 199 11.75 7.56 -1.67
N ASP A 200 10.42 7.38 -1.74
CA ASP A 200 9.75 6.18 -1.21
C ASP A 200 10.19 4.92 -1.97
N LEU A 201 10.47 5.08 -3.28
CA LEU A 201 10.99 4.06 -4.16
C LEU A 201 12.17 4.62 -4.97
N SER A 202 13.28 3.90 -4.98
CA SER A 202 14.41 4.19 -5.84
C SER A 202 14.13 3.78 -7.29
N THR A 203 14.93 4.29 -8.22
CA THR A 203 14.88 3.85 -9.62
C THR A 203 15.18 2.35 -9.77
N ALA A 204 15.99 1.76 -8.88
CA ALA A 204 16.26 0.33 -8.88
C ALA A 204 15.00 -0.47 -8.49
N ASP A 205 14.31 -0.05 -7.43
CA ASP A 205 13.04 -0.65 -6.99
C ASP A 205 12.00 -0.64 -8.12
N LEU A 206 11.86 0.49 -8.81
CA LEU A 206 10.88 0.65 -9.88
C LEU A 206 11.22 -0.19 -11.12
N ARG A 207 12.50 -0.40 -11.44
CA ARG A 207 12.90 -1.32 -12.52
C ARG A 207 12.54 -2.76 -12.17
N GLU A 208 12.80 -3.17 -10.94
CA GLU A 208 12.45 -4.51 -10.48
C GLU A 208 10.94 -4.70 -10.37
N LEU A 209 10.19 -3.68 -9.94
CA LEU A 209 8.73 -3.69 -9.97
C LEU A 209 8.20 -3.89 -11.38
N ILE A 210 8.71 -3.13 -12.36
CA ILE A 210 8.33 -3.30 -13.77
C ILE A 210 8.61 -4.73 -14.22
N ALA A 211 9.76 -5.30 -13.86
CA ALA A 211 10.09 -6.68 -14.20
C ALA A 211 9.15 -7.71 -13.53
N GLU A 212 8.75 -7.50 -12.27
CA GLU A 212 7.81 -8.39 -11.58
C GLU A 212 6.41 -8.36 -12.20
N ILE A 213 5.93 -7.19 -12.66
CA ILE A 213 4.57 -7.05 -13.22
C ILE A 213 4.51 -7.26 -14.74
N ASP A 214 5.65 -7.32 -15.43
CA ASP A 214 5.68 -7.49 -16.90
C ASP A 214 5.02 -8.80 -17.32
N GLY A 215 4.22 -8.74 -18.38
CA GLY A 215 3.39 -9.85 -18.84
C GLY A 215 2.19 -10.20 -17.93
N ARG A 216 2.05 -9.57 -16.75
CA ARG A 216 0.92 -9.76 -15.81
C ARG A 216 -0.08 -8.61 -15.83
N VAL A 217 0.31 -7.48 -16.41
CA VAL A 217 -0.52 -6.26 -16.56
C VAL A 217 -0.55 -5.81 -18.02
N PRO A 218 -1.50 -4.95 -18.44
CA PRO A 218 -1.53 -4.43 -19.81
C PRO A 218 -0.19 -3.83 -20.25
N ALA A 219 0.27 -4.17 -21.46
CA ALA A 219 1.57 -3.73 -21.98
C ALA A 219 1.73 -2.20 -22.01
N MET A 220 0.64 -1.47 -22.22
CA MET A 220 0.62 0.00 -22.16
C MET A 220 0.98 0.55 -20.78
N ALA A 221 0.67 -0.17 -19.69
CA ALA A 221 1.01 0.25 -18.34
C ALA A 221 2.52 0.10 -18.08
N THR A 222 3.13 -1.03 -18.47
CA THR A 222 4.59 -1.20 -18.32
C THR A 222 5.37 -0.28 -19.26
N ALA A 223 4.84 0.02 -20.45
CA ALA A 223 5.39 1.07 -21.32
C ALA A 223 5.36 2.45 -20.63
N ALA A 224 4.22 2.86 -20.08
CA ALA A 224 4.10 4.14 -19.38
C ALA A 224 5.05 4.27 -18.17
N LEU A 225 5.29 3.17 -17.44
CA LEU A 225 6.26 3.15 -16.34
C LEU A 225 7.71 3.28 -16.85
N ARG A 226 8.07 2.55 -17.91
CA ARG A 226 9.41 2.63 -18.52
C ARG A 226 9.70 4.02 -19.07
N ASP A 227 8.72 4.66 -19.69
CA ASP A 227 8.85 6.03 -20.20
C ASP A 227 9.05 7.02 -19.05
N GLY A 228 8.23 6.95 -18.00
CA GLY A 228 8.39 7.84 -16.84
C GLY A 228 9.74 7.67 -16.12
N LEU A 229 10.33 6.47 -16.12
CA LEU A 229 11.68 6.25 -15.59
C LEU A 229 12.80 6.82 -16.46
N ARG A 230 12.57 7.00 -17.77
CA ARG A 230 13.54 7.64 -18.69
C ARG A 230 13.51 9.14 -18.51
N ASP A 231 12.31 9.72 -18.46
CA ASP A 231 12.09 11.17 -18.33
C ASP A 231 12.58 11.73 -16.98
N GLY A 232 12.58 10.89 -15.93
CA GLY A 232 13.08 11.26 -14.60
C GLY A 232 14.59 11.22 -14.42
N ARG A 233 15.38 10.85 -15.44
CA ARG A 233 16.85 10.94 -15.34
C ARG A 233 17.28 12.40 -15.52
N PRO A 234 18.16 12.95 -14.66
CA PRO A 234 18.79 14.23 -14.96
C PRO A 234 19.54 14.09 -16.29
N ASP A 235 19.38 15.08 -17.18
CA ASP A 235 20.09 15.14 -18.45
C ASP A 235 21.58 14.88 -18.22
N ARG A 236 22.16 13.94 -18.97
CA ARG A 236 23.62 13.78 -19.00
C ARG A 236 24.19 15.13 -19.45
N PRO A 237 25.22 15.68 -18.78
CA PRO A 237 25.88 16.87 -19.28
C PRO A 237 26.32 16.59 -20.72
N ARG A 238 25.87 17.45 -21.66
CA ARG A 238 26.37 17.41 -23.04
C ARG A 238 27.89 17.52 -22.94
N GLY A 239 28.59 16.53 -23.50
CA GLY A 239 30.05 16.57 -23.59
C GLY A 239 30.50 17.86 -24.27
N PRO A 240 31.73 18.32 -24.02
CA PRO A 240 32.20 19.58 -24.59
C PRO A 240 32.10 19.51 -26.11
N ASP A 241 31.43 20.49 -26.70
CA ASP A 241 31.40 20.67 -28.15
C ASP A 241 32.85 20.88 -28.61
N HIS A 242 33.41 19.88 -29.29
CA HIS A 242 34.67 20.01 -29.98
C HIS A 242 34.43 20.78 -31.28
N HIS A 243 34.68 22.10 -31.22
CA HIS A 243 34.91 22.95 -32.37
C HIS A 243 36.39 23.34 -32.43
#